data_AF-A0A2W4BJK3-F1
#
_entry.id   AF-A0A2W4BJK3-F1
#
_cell.length_a   1.000
_cell.length_b   1.000
_cell.length_c   1.000
_cell.angle_alpha   90.00
_cell.angle_beta   90.00
_cell.angle_gamma   90.00
#
_symmetry.space_group_name_H-M   'P 1'
#
loop_
_entity.id
_entity.type
_entity.pdbx_description
1 polymer ?
#
loop_
_entity_poly.entity_id
_entity_poly.type
_entity_poly.pdbx_seq_one_letter_code
_entity_poly.pdbx_strand_id
1 'polypeptide(L)'
;MKNIRYAFASVSYHKKLSFGIGACSVLFLFVLTSILNLRDIEKNFYNQVSQLINNNDYHLNYQKIMQQYSSLYIIFLFLWIILITTLLIVSLKLKKQDMIKWRIMGFSNRFVIKQSILESLIPISAGILTTAVFLIVCQHTYEYILVYVRPLLANVMGIKRVPFFSSQVLVESTPNSVMNTSGDTHFLSMSIGSLPIATIFNAFFKNCFLLLSITTGITVISTSFLFRKSQKAYRM
;
A
#
# COMPACT_ATOMS: atom_id res chain seq x y z
N MET A 1 -6.26 -31.57 -3.10
CA MET A 1 -6.43 -31.60 -1.62
C MET A 1 -5.16 -31.97 -0.85
N LYS A 2 -4.43 -33.05 -1.20
CA LYS A 2 -3.25 -33.48 -0.43
C LYS A 2 -2.15 -32.39 -0.32
N ASN A 3 -1.79 -31.73 -1.42
CA ASN A 3 -0.75 -30.67 -1.44
C ASN A 3 -1.09 -29.48 -0.53
N ILE A 4 -2.37 -29.07 -0.51
CA ILE A 4 -2.84 -27.97 0.33
C ILE A 4 -2.72 -28.35 1.81
N ARG A 5 -3.12 -29.58 2.18
CA ARG A 5 -2.96 -30.08 3.56
C ARG A 5 -1.50 -30.09 3.99
N TYR A 6 -0.58 -30.54 3.13
CA TYR A 6 0.85 -30.51 3.41
C TYR A 6 1.39 -29.08 3.57
N ALA A 7 0.90 -28.13 2.78
CA ALA A 7 1.32 -26.74 2.90
C ALA A 7 0.84 -26.11 4.20
N PHE A 8 -0.42 -26.36 4.61
CA PHE A 8 -0.93 -25.92 5.90
C PHE A 8 -0.16 -26.55 7.08
N ALA A 9 0.18 -27.83 7.00
CA ALA A 9 1.00 -28.49 8.03
C ALA A 9 2.41 -27.85 8.13
N SER A 10 3.06 -27.58 7.00
CA SER A 10 4.36 -26.91 6.92
C SER A 10 4.32 -25.48 7.49
N VAL A 11 3.26 -24.72 7.17
CA VAL A 11 3.04 -23.37 7.71
C VAL A 11 2.80 -23.41 9.22
N SER A 12 2.02 -24.37 9.70
CA SER A 12 1.79 -24.57 11.14
C SER A 12 3.08 -24.93 11.88
N TYR A 13 3.92 -25.79 11.29
CA TYR A 13 5.21 -26.17 11.87
C TYR A 13 6.15 -24.96 12.01
N HIS A 14 6.17 -24.05 11.03
CA HIS A 14 6.97 -22.82 11.08
C HIS A 14 6.15 -21.58 11.49
N LYS A 15 5.25 -21.72 12.47
CA LYS A 15 4.26 -20.68 12.83
C LYS A 15 4.85 -19.28 13.04
N LYS A 16 6.00 -19.17 13.72
CA LYS A 16 6.61 -17.86 14.06
C LYS A 16 7.01 -17.09 12.81
N LEU A 17 7.62 -17.79 11.85
CA LEU A 17 8.06 -17.18 10.60
C LEU A 17 6.86 -16.87 9.69
N SER A 18 5.91 -17.80 9.58
CA SER A 18 4.68 -17.59 8.82
C SER A 18 3.84 -16.42 9.38
N PHE A 19 3.77 -16.29 10.71
CA PHE A 19 3.15 -15.14 11.35
C PHE A 19 3.90 -13.84 11.04
N GLY A 20 5.25 -13.85 11.07
CA GLY A 20 6.06 -12.69 10.69
C GLY A 20 5.82 -12.23 9.24
N ILE A 21 5.73 -13.17 8.29
CA ILE A 21 5.40 -12.88 6.89
C ILE A 21 3.99 -12.27 6.78
N GLY A 22 3.00 -12.84 7.47
CA GLY A 22 1.63 -12.34 7.48
C GLY A 22 1.50 -10.96 8.14
N ALA A 23 2.14 -10.73 9.28
CA ALA A 23 2.14 -9.43 9.95
C ALA A 23 2.80 -8.35 9.08
N CYS A 24 3.93 -8.68 8.43
CA CYS A 24 4.59 -7.77 7.51
C CYS A 24 3.73 -7.46 6.27
N SER A 25 2.98 -8.43 5.74
CA SER A 25 2.08 -8.17 4.60
C SER A 25 0.92 -7.27 5.00
N VAL A 26 0.34 -7.44 6.20
CA VAL A 26 -0.71 -6.54 6.74
C VAL A 26 -0.22 -5.11 6.83
N LEU A 27 0.89 -4.88 7.54
CA LEU A 27 1.44 -3.54 7.73
C LEU A 27 1.73 -2.85 6.40
N PHE A 28 2.31 -3.59 5.46
CA PHE A 28 2.64 -3.03 4.16
C PHE A 28 1.40 -2.72 3.30
N LEU A 29 0.44 -3.64 3.23
CA LEU A 29 -0.81 -3.40 2.51
C LEU A 29 -1.55 -2.20 3.09
N PHE A 30 -1.56 -2.06 4.41
CA PHE A 30 -2.17 -0.92 5.08
C PHE A 30 -1.50 0.40 4.69
N VAL A 31 -0.17 0.49 4.79
CA VAL A 31 0.59 1.72 4.50
C VAL A 31 0.49 2.11 3.03
N LEU A 32 0.73 1.18 2.10
CA LEU A 32 0.65 1.51 0.67
C LEU A 32 -0.76 1.90 0.23
N THR A 33 -1.78 1.22 0.76
CA THR A 33 -3.18 1.55 0.44
C THR A 33 -3.53 2.94 0.96
N SER A 34 -3.03 3.30 2.14
CA SER A 34 -3.17 4.65 2.70
C SER A 34 -2.53 5.73 1.84
N ILE A 35 -1.31 5.50 1.32
CA ILE A 35 -0.63 6.47 0.46
C ILE A 35 -1.40 6.67 -0.86
N LEU A 36 -1.87 5.59 -1.50
CA LEU A 36 -2.66 5.70 -2.73
C LEU A 36 -4.00 6.39 -2.48
N ASN A 37 -4.68 6.11 -1.36
CA ASN A 37 -5.94 6.75 -1.05
C ASN A 37 -5.77 8.23 -0.69
N LEU A 38 -4.68 8.63 -0.01
CA LEU A 38 -4.32 10.03 0.18
C LEU A 38 -4.12 10.76 -1.15
N ARG A 39 -3.49 10.09 -2.13
CA ARG A 39 -3.30 10.62 -3.48
C ARG A 39 -4.64 10.87 -4.17
N ASP A 40 -5.57 9.93 -4.06
CA ASP A 40 -6.90 10.06 -4.67
C ASP A 40 -7.75 11.14 -3.98
N ILE A 41 -7.64 11.30 -2.64
CA ILE A 41 -8.25 12.42 -1.91
C ILE A 41 -7.77 13.76 -2.47
N GLU A 42 -6.45 13.95 -2.58
CA GLU A 42 -5.90 15.24 -3.07
C GLU A 42 -6.29 15.51 -4.51
N LYS A 43 -6.33 14.49 -5.36
CA LYS A 43 -6.75 14.65 -6.75
C LYS A 43 -8.22 15.10 -6.83
N ASN A 44 -9.10 14.49 -6.04
CA ASN A 44 -10.50 14.86 -6.00
C ASN A 44 -10.70 16.28 -5.45
N PHE A 45 -9.98 16.61 -4.37
CA PHE A 45 -9.98 17.93 -3.76
C PHE A 45 -9.48 19.00 -4.74
N TYR A 46 -8.36 18.73 -5.42
CA TYR A 46 -7.82 19.62 -6.44
C TYR A 46 -8.81 19.87 -7.57
N ASN A 47 -9.45 18.83 -8.11
CA ASN A 47 -10.42 18.97 -9.21
C ASN A 47 -11.63 19.82 -8.81
N GLN A 48 -12.11 19.69 -7.57
CA GLN A 48 -13.22 20.50 -7.05
C GLN A 48 -12.82 21.96 -6.87
N VAL A 49 -11.62 22.22 -6.34
CA VAL A 49 -11.15 23.58 -6.05
C VAL A 49 -10.65 24.30 -7.30
N SER A 50 -9.97 23.62 -8.21
CA SER A 50 -9.37 24.25 -9.40
C SER A 50 -10.43 24.85 -10.33
N GLN A 51 -11.67 24.36 -10.25
CA GLN A 51 -12.81 24.93 -10.98
C GLN A 51 -13.29 26.25 -10.36
N LEU A 52 -13.01 26.47 -9.07
CA LEU A 52 -13.52 27.62 -8.31
C LEU A 52 -12.45 28.71 -8.09
N ILE A 53 -11.18 28.33 -8.03
CA ILE A 53 -10.07 29.24 -7.71
C ILE A 53 -8.91 28.99 -8.68
N ASN A 54 -8.66 29.95 -9.58
CA ASN A 54 -7.49 29.94 -10.44
C ASN A 54 -6.29 30.61 -9.72
N ASN A 55 -5.67 29.89 -8.78
CA ASN A 55 -4.50 30.37 -8.05
C ASN A 55 -3.26 29.54 -8.41
N ASN A 56 -2.27 30.20 -9.03
CA ASN A 56 -1.02 29.56 -9.45
C ASN A 56 -0.25 28.92 -8.27
N ASP A 57 -0.31 29.54 -7.09
CA ASP A 57 0.33 29.00 -5.87
C ASP A 57 -0.33 27.71 -5.40
N TYR A 58 -1.64 27.57 -5.61
CA TYR A 58 -2.39 26.36 -5.28
C TYR A 58 -2.02 25.20 -6.22
N HIS A 59 -1.87 25.48 -7.52
CA HIS A 59 -1.40 24.50 -8.49
C HIS A 59 0.01 23.99 -8.19
N LEU A 60 0.94 24.89 -7.84
CA LEU A 60 2.29 24.54 -7.45
C LEU A 60 2.34 23.70 -6.17
N ASN A 61 1.50 24.03 -5.17
CA ASN A 61 1.41 23.25 -3.93
C ASN A 61 0.85 21.85 -4.18
N TYR A 62 -0.19 21.71 -5.01
CA TYR A 62 -0.74 20.42 -5.40
C TYR A 62 0.32 19.53 -6.09
N GLN A 63 1.09 20.08 -7.03
CA GLN A 63 2.14 19.33 -7.70
C GLN A 63 3.20 18.80 -6.72
N LYS A 64 3.61 19.62 -5.75
CA LYS A 64 4.55 19.22 -4.68
C LYS A 64 4.00 18.07 -3.83
N ILE A 65 2.73 18.17 -3.39
CA ILE A 65 2.06 17.12 -2.60
C ILE A 65 1.97 15.81 -3.41
N MET A 66 1.60 15.91 -4.69
CA MET A 66 1.47 14.75 -5.56
C MET A 66 2.81 14.04 -5.79
N GLN A 67 3.89 14.82 -5.99
CA GLN A 67 5.25 14.29 -6.09
C GLN A 67 5.69 13.61 -4.79
N GLN A 68 5.37 14.20 -3.63
CA GLN A 68 5.67 13.65 -2.31
C GLN A 68 4.99 12.29 -2.10
N TYR A 69 3.70 12.15 -2.37
CA TYR A 69 3.01 10.87 -2.24
C TYR A 69 3.58 9.81 -3.18
N SER A 70 3.93 10.19 -4.42
CA SER A 70 4.59 9.29 -5.36
C SER A 70 5.96 8.84 -4.85
N SER A 71 6.76 9.75 -4.29
CA SER A 71 8.08 9.45 -3.73
C SER A 71 7.96 8.52 -2.51
N LEU A 72 7.08 8.84 -1.56
CA LEU A 72 6.81 8.01 -0.39
C LEU A 72 6.37 6.60 -0.78
N TYR A 73 5.46 6.48 -1.76
CA TYR A 73 5.02 5.18 -2.26
C TYR A 73 6.18 4.34 -2.78
N ILE A 74 7.07 4.92 -3.61
CA ILE A 74 8.22 4.21 -4.18
C ILE A 74 9.21 3.79 -3.08
N ILE A 75 9.49 4.68 -2.12
CA ILE A 75 10.42 4.39 -1.01
C ILE A 75 9.90 3.22 -0.16
N PHE A 76 8.62 3.27 0.25
CA PHE A 76 8.02 2.18 1.03
C PHE A 76 7.96 0.87 0.25
N LEU A 77 7.65 0.92 -1.05
CA LEU A 77 7.66 -0.25 -1.91
C LEU A 77 9.05 -0.89 -1.99
N PHE A 78 10.10 -0.08 -2.16
CA PHE A 78 11.48 -0.57 -2.21
C PHE A 78 11.90 -1.22 -0.88
N LEU A 79 11.62 -0.56 0.25
CA LEU A 79 11.88 -1.11 1.59
C LEU A 79 11.19 -2.46 1.79
N TRP A 80 9.95 -2.57 1.33
CA TRP A 80 9.20 -3.83 1.43
C TRP A 80 9.76 -4.94 0.55
N ILE A 81 10.20 -4.66 -0.68
CA ILE A 81 10.84 -5.67 -1.53
C ILE A 81 12.06 -6.27 -0.82
N ILE A 82 12.88 -5.44 -0.17
CA ILE A 82 14.05 -5.92 0.61
C ILE A 82 13.60 -6.77 1.80
N LEU A 83 12.57 -6.34 2.53
CA LEU A 83 12.08 -7.05 3.70
C LEU A 83 11.44 -8.41 3.33
N ILE A 84 10.61 -8.45 2.29
CA ILE A 84 9.94 -9.68 1.87
C ILE A 84 10.92 -10.67 1.25
N THR A 85 11.90 -10.21 0.47
CA THR A 85 12.96 -11.07 -0.08
C THR A 85 13.77 -11.73 1.04
N THR A 86 14.19 -10.96 2.04
CA THR A 86 14.96 -11.50 3.17
C THR A 86 14.15 -12.53 3.97
N LEU A 87 12.89 -12.23 4.30
CA LEU A 87 12.00 -13.18 4.99
C LEU A 87 11.77 -14.47 4.19
N LEU A 88 11.54 -14.36 2.88
CA LEU A 88 11.34 -15.53 2.02
C LEU A 88 12.62 -16.37 1.89
N ILE A 89 13.79 -15.74 1.78
CA ILE A 89 15.07 -16.47 1.74
C ILE A 89 15.31 -17.21 3.06
N VAL A 90 15.05 -16.58 4.21
CA VAL A 90 15.17 -17.24 5.53
C VAL A 90 14.19 -18.42 5.63
N SER A 91 12.94 -18.24 5.19
CA SER A 91 11.94 -19.30 5.14
C SER A 91 12.42 -20.51 4.32
N LEU A 92 12.95 -20.25 3.12
CA LEU A 92 13.44 -21.30 2.23
C LEU A 92 14.68 -22.01 2.78
N LYS A 93 15.58 -21.28 3.45
CA LYS A 93 16.76 -21.88 4.09
C LYS A 93 16.38 -22.87 5.17
N LEU A 94 15.40 -22.54 6.02
CA LEU A 94 14.91 -23.45 7.06
C LEU A 94 14.28 -24.72 6.47
N LYS A 95 13.61 -24.59 5.32
CA LYS A 95 12.93 -25.71 4.64
C LYS A 95 13.82 -26.51 3.69
N LYS A 96 15.11 -26.16 3.57
CA LYS A 96 16.03 -26.81 2.63
C LYS A 96 16.09 -28.33 2.83
N GLN A 97 16.09 -28.80 4.07
CA GLN A 97 16.16 -30.23 4.38
C GLN A 97 14.91 -30.98 3.90
N ASP A 98 13.72 -30.40 4.07
CA ASP A 98 12.47 -31.03 3.64
C ASP A 98 12.33 -31.04 2.12
N MET A 99 12.78 -29.97 1.45
CA MET A 99 12.85 -29.93 -0.01
C MET A 99 13.77 -31.03 -0.56
N ILE A 100 14.88 -31.33 0.12
CA ILE A 100 15.80 -32.42 -0.24
C ILE A 100 15.12 -33.78 -0.02
N LYS A 101 14.46 -34.00 1.12
CA LYS A 101 13.71 -35.25 1.38
C LYS A 101 12.67 -35.52 0.29
N TRP A 102 11.91 -34.50 -0.13
CA TRP A 102 10.95 -34.65 -1.22
C TRP A 102 11.61 -35.02 -2.56
N ARG A 103 12.83 -34.54 -2.81
CA ARG A 103 13.58 -34.94 -4.01
C ARG A 103 14.04 -36.39 -3.94
N ILE A 104 14.49 -36.86 -2.78
CA ILE A 104 14.88 -38.26 -2.56
C ILE A 104 13.66 -39.19 -2.69
N MET A 105 12.48 -38.75 -2.23
CA MET A 105 11.21 -39.46 -2.40
C MET A 105 10.69 -39.50 -3.85
N GLY A 106 11.43 -38.93 -4.82
CA GLY A 106 11.10 -38.99 -6.25
C GLY A 106 10.16 -37.87 -6.75
N PHE A 107 9.85 -36.85 -5.94
CA PHE A 107 9.00 -35.75 -6.40
C PHE A 107 9.69 -34.89 -7.46
N SER A 108 8.93 -34.50 -8.49
CA SER A 108 9.43 -33.63 -9.57
C SER A 108 9.81 -32.23 -9.07
N ASN A 109 10.75 -31.56 -9.75
CA ASN A 109 11.12 -30.18 -9.43
C ASN A 109 9.92 -29.23 -9.49
N ARG A 110 9.04 -29.44 -10.47
CA ARG A 110 7.80 -28.66 -10.63
C ARG A 110 6.89 -28.81 -9.41
N PHE A 111 6.82 -29.99 -8.81
CA PHE A 111 6.04 -30.21 -7.59
C PHE A 111 6.58 -29.40 -6.42
N VAL A 112 7.90 -29.43 -6.19
CA VAL A 112 8.48 -28.71 -5.04
C VAL A 112 8.38 -27.19 -5.20
N ILE A 113 8.57 -26.66 -6.42
CA ILE A 113 8.37 -25.22 -6.68
C ILE A 113 6.91 -24.84 -6.41
N LYS A 114 5.94 -25.60 -6.92
CA LYS A 114 4.51 -25.35 -6.66
C LYS A 114 4.17 -25.39 -5.17
N GLN A 115 4.73 -26.36 -4.44
CA GLN A 115 4.52 -26.49 -3.00
C GLN A 115 5.10 -25.30 -2.24
N SER A 116 6.31 -24.87 -2.59
CA SER A 116 6.97 -23.72 -1.96
C SER A 116 6.23 -22.41 -2.22
N ILE A 117 5.67 -22.22 -3.43
CA ILE A 117 4.82 -21.07 -3.73
C ILE A 117 3.58 -21.12 -2.84
N LEU A 118 2.90 -22.27 -2.77
CA LEU A 118 1.66 -22.41 -2.01
C LEU A 118 1.88 -22.15 -0.51
N GLU A 119 2.97 -22.64 0.06
CA GLU A 119 3.34 -22.38 1.46
C GLU A 119 3.66 -20.90 1.75
N SER A 120 4.25 -20.19 0.79
CA SER A 120 4.50 -18.75 0.94
C SER A 120 3.23 -17.91 0.80
N LEU A 121 2.28 -18.37 -0.03
CA LEU A 121 1.03 -17.66 -0.29
C LEU A 121 0.03 -17.75 0.87
N ILE A 122 0.03 -18.82 1.66
CA ILE A 122 -0.89 -18.98 2.81
C ILE A 122 -0.77 -17.83 3.84
N PRO A 123 0.41 -17.51 4.39
CA PRO A 123 0.52 -16.40 5.34
C PRO A 123 0.24 -15.04 4.69
N ILE A 124 0.54 -14.89 3.40
CA ILE A 124 0.24 -13.67 2.64
C ILE A 124 -1.27 -13.50 2.45
N SER A 125 -1.98 -14.55 2.06
CA SER A 125 -3.44 -14.51 1.86
C SER A 125 -4.17 -14.28 3.18
N ALA A 126 -3.68 -14.84 4.28
CA ALA A 126 -4.16 -14.50 5.61
C ALA A 126 -4.00 -12.99 5.90
N GLY A 127 -2.85 -12.40 5.58
CA GLY A 127 -2.62 -10.96 5.73
C GLY A 127 -3.48 -10.07 4.81
N ILE A 128 -3.75 -10.53 3.59
CA ILE A 128 -4.69 -9.86 2.67
C ILE A 128 -6.09 -9.88 3.27
N LEU A 129 -6.54 -11.03 3.76
CA LEU A 129 -7.87 -11.19 4.34
C LEU A 129 -8.04 -10.33 5.60
N THR A 130 -7.07 -10.34 6.51
CA THR A 130 -7.13 -9.49 7.72
C THR A 130 -7.16 -8.00 7.37
N THR A 131 -6.38 -7.56 6.39
CA THR A 131 -6.40 -6.16 5.93
C THR A 131 -7.73 -5.81 5.27
N ALA A 132 -8.29 -6.70 4.45
CA ALA A 132 -9.60 -6.51 3.83
C ALA A 132 -10.71 -6.39 4.89
N VAL A 133 -10.73 -7.29 5.87
CA VAL A 133 -11.69 -7.23 6.99
C VAL A 133 -11.53 -5.94 7.77
N PHE A 134 -10.29 -5.52 8.04
CA PHE A 134 -10.03 -4.24 8.70
C PHE A 134 -10.58 -3.05 7.90
N LEU A 135 -10.36 -3.00 6.58
CA LEU A 135 -10.85 -1.92 5.74
C LEU A 135 -12.39 -1.88 5.64
N ILE A 136 -13.07 -3.04 5.70
CA ILE A 136 -14.54 -3.12 5.72
C ILE A 136 -15.09 -2.68 7.07
N VAL A 137 -14.60 -3.27 8.17
CA VAL A 137 -15.17 -3.07 9.52
C VAL A 137 -14.80 -1.70 10.08
N CYS A 138 -13.56 -1.27 9.86
CA CYS A 138 -13.03 -0.02 10.41
C CYS A 138 -12.96 1.10 9.36
N GLN A 139 -13.87 1.12 8.40
CA GLN A 139 -13.86 2.08 7.30
C GLN A 139 -13.84 3.54 7.79
N HIS A 140 -14.73 3.92 8.70
CA HIS A 140 -14.78 5.30 9.21
C HIS A 140 -13.51 5.69 9.97
N THR A 141 -12.96 4.76 10.76
CA THR A 141 -11.69 4.97 11.48
C THR A 141 -10.54 5.15 10.48
N TYR A 142 -10.54 4.36 9.41
CA TYR A 142 -9.55 4.46 8.34
C TYR A 142 -9.61 5.82 7.64
N GLU A 143 -10.81 6.26 7.24
CA GLU A 143 -11.02 7.58 6.62
C GLU A 143 -10.60 8.72 7.55
N TYR A 144 -10.95 8.64 8.84
CA TYR A 144 -10.53 9.63 9.84
C TYR A 144 -8.99 9.73 9.93
N ILE A 145 -8.29 8.59 9.96
CA ILE A 145 -6.82 8.56 9.96
C ILE A 145 -6.25 9.25 8.71
N LEU A 146 -6.82 9.00 7.53
CA LEU A 146 -6.36 9.64 6.29
C LEU A 146 -6.52 11.16 6.34
N VAL A 147 -7.68 11.65 6.79
CA VAL A 147 -7.95 13.09 6.93
C VAL A 147 -7.02 13.73 7.95
N TYR A 148 -6.69 13.02 9.04
CA TYR A 148 -5.77 13.52 10.07
C TYR A 148 -4.30 13.53 9.63
N VAL A 149 -3.86 12.51 8.87
CA VAL A 149 -2.47 12.40 8.38
C VAL A 149 -2.17 13.41 7.28
N ARG A 150 -3.16 13.74 6.44
CA ARG A 150 -3.04 14.73 5.35
C ARG A 150 -2.38 16.07 5.79
N PRO A 151 -2.90 16.82 6.78
CA PRO A 151 -2.30 18.08 7.21
C PRO A 151 -0.94 17.88 7.90
N LEU A 152 -0.70 16.75 8.57
CA LEU A 152 0.61 16.44 9.16
C LEU A 152 1.70 16.33 8.08
N LEU A 153 1.41 15.62 6.99
CA LEU A 153 2.35 15.48 5.86
C LEU A 153 2.65 16.81 5.16
N ALA A 154 1.65 17.70 5.06
CA ALA A 154 1.82 19.02 4.47
C ALA A 154 2.63 19.96 5.37
N ASN A 155 2.41 19.93 6.70
CA ASN A 155 3.12 20.80 7.65
C ASN A 155 4.60 20.43 7.75
N VAL A 156 4.96 19.13 7.72
CA VAL A 156 6.36 18.66 7.77
C VAL A 156 7.20 19.23 6.61
N MET A 157 6.58 19.52 5.46
CA MET A 157 7.28 20.04 4.27
C MET A 157 7.14 21.55 4.07
N GLY A 158 6.56 22.28 5.04
CA GLY A 158 6.41 23.73 4.95
C GLY A 158 5.50 24.19 3.80
N ILE A 159 4.57 23.33 3.37
CA ILE A 159 3.61 23.69 2.32
C ILE A 159 2.65 24.73 2.91
N LYS A 160 2.69 25.95 2.36
CA LYS A 160 1.83 27.05 2.82
C LYS A 160 0.37 26.65 2.67
N ARG A 161 -0.38 26.74 3.77
CA ARG A 161 -1.85 26.59 3.72
C ARG A 161 -2.39 27.70 2.85
N VAL A 162 -3.03 27.34 1.74
CA VAL A 162 -3.72 28.32 0.91
C VAL A 162 -5.03 28.64 1.61
N PRO A 163 -5.27 29.89 2.03
CA PRO A 163 -6.56 30.27 2.57
C PRO A 163 -7.59 30.19 1.44
N PHE A 164 -8.59 29.32 1.59
CA PHE A 164 -9.72 29.21 0.66
C PHE A 164 -10.73 30.36 0.83
N PHE A 165 -10.55 31.18 1.87
CA PHE A 165 -11.35 32.37 2.14
C PHE A 165 -10.47 33.61 1.98
N SER A 166 -10.57 34.28 0.83
CA SER A 166 -10.32 35.72 0.81
C SER A 166 -11.66 36.40 1.02
N SER A 167 -12.00 36.69 2.27
CA SER A 167 -12.92 37.81 2.47
C SER A 167 -12.14 39.06 2.07
N GLN A 168 -12.36 39.57 0.86
CA GLN A 168 -12.14 41.00 0.64
C GLN A 168 -13.21 41.72 1.45
N VAL A 169 -13.04 41.78 2.78
CA VAL A 169 -13.77 42.75 3.58
C VAL A 169 -13.11 44.08 3.25
N LEU A 170 -13.75 44.83 2.37
CA LEU A 170 -13.59 46.28 2.33
C LEU A 170 -13.86 46.77 3.75
N VAL A 171 -12.80 47.14 4.46
CA VAL A 171 -12.94 47.98 5.66
C VAL A 171 -13.40 49.33 5.11
N GLU A 172 -14.71 49.55 5.15
CA GLU A 172 -15.31 50.85 4.85
C GLU A 172 -14.82 51.85 5.91
N SER A 173 -13.78 52.61 5.57
CA SER A 173 -13.43 53.83 6.29
C SER A 173 -13.24 55.00 5.32
N THR A 174 -14.15 55.14 4.35
CA THR A 174 -14.36 56.40 3.62
C THR A 174 -15.74 56.39 2.95
N PRO A 175 -16.57 57.43 3.14
CA PRO A 175 -17.81 57.57 2.40
C PRO A 175 -17.45 58.08 0.99
N ASN A 176 -17.94 57.39 -0.05
CA ASN A 176 -17.86 57.72 -1.48
C ASN A 176 -16.99 56.79 -2.34
N SER A 177 -17.24 55.49 -2.28
CA SER A 177 -17.22 54.66 -3.49
C SER A 177 -17.86 53.30 -3.17
N VAL A 178 -19.14 53.16 -3.49
CA VAL A 178 -19.78 51.85 -3.58
C VAL A 178 -19.22 51.16 -4.82
N MET A 179 -18.11 50.44 -4.67
CA MET A 179 -17.70 49.46 -5.66
C MET A 179 -18.52 48.19 -5.41
N ASN A 180 -19.47 47.92 -6.30
CA ASN A 180 -20.11 46.60 -6.40
C ASN A 180 -19.03 45.56 -6.77
N THR A 181 -18.35 44.99 -5.79
CA THR A 181 -17.68 43.71 -5.96
C THR A 181 -18.72 42.62 -5.72
N SER A 182 -19.42 42.22 -6.78
CA SER A 182 -20.12 40.94 -6.86
C SER A 182 -19.09 39.82 -6.84
N GLY A 183 -18.53 39.57 -5.65
CA GLY A 183 -17.76 38.38 -5.35
C GLY A 183 -18.70 37.36 -4.75
N ASP A 184 -19.11 36.36 -5.54
CA ASP A 184 -19.82 35.21 -5.02
C ASP A 184 -18.98 34.60 -3.89
N THR A 185 -19.44 34.75 -2.65
CA THR A 185 -18.88 34.00 -1.53
C THR A 185 -19.28 32.54 -1.74
N HIS A 186 -18.40 31.79 -2.39
CA HIS A 186 -18.55 30.35 -2.48
C HIS A 186 -18.32 29.76 -1.09
N PHE A 187 -19.41 29.50 -0.36
CA PHE A 187 -19.38 28.59 0.78
C PHE A 187 -19.02 27.21 0.24
N LEU A 188 -17.73 26.91 0.22
CA LEU A 188 -17.24 25.58 -0.04
C LEU A 188 -17.63 24.70 1.14
N SER A 189 -18.85 24.15 1.10
CA SER A 189 -19.13 22.91 1.80
C SER A 189 -18.33 21.83 1.09
N MET A 190 -17.02 21.78 1.34
CA MET A 190 -16.24 20.61 1.02
C MET A 190 -16.74 19.49 1.91
N SER A 191 -17.77 18.82 1.40
CA SER A 191 -17.94 17.41 1.66
C SER A 191 -16.65 16.75 1.19
N ILE A 192 -15.65 16.69 2.08
CA ILE A 192 -14.79 15.51 2.21
C ILE A 192 -15.72 14.39 2.72
N GLY A 193 -16.80 14.15 1.96
CA GLY A 193 -17.76 13.10 2.21
C GLY A 193 -17.01 11.85 1.79
N SER A 194 -16.77 11.00 2.78
CA SER A 194 -16.41 9.58 2.67
C SER A 194 -15.83 9.17 1.31
N LEU A 195 -14.55 8.76 1.27
CA LEU A 195 -14.04 8.14 0.05
C LEU A 195 -14.99 7.02 -0.37
N PRO A 196 -15.40 6.95 -1.65
CA PRO A 196 -16.19 5.84 -2.10
C PRO A 196 -15.45 4.55 -1.80
N ILE A 197 -16.12 3.57 -1.18
CA ILE A 197 -15.53 2.26 -0.84
C ILE A 197 -14.81 1.67 -2.05
N ALA A 198 -15.37 1.84 -3.25
CA ALA A 198 -14.76 1.41 -4.50
C ALA A 198 -13.35 1.99 -4.75
N THR A 199 -13.07 3.23 -4.35
CA THR A 199 -11.75 3.85 -4.49
C THR A 199 -10.74 3.23 -3.53
N ILE A 200 -11.12 3.04 -2.26
CA ILE A 200 -10.31 2.37 -1.23
C ILE A 200 -9.94 0.96 -1.68
N PHE A 201 -10.92 0.20 -2.16
CA PHE A 201 -10.70 -1.17 -2.60
C PHE A 201 -9.93 -1.25 -3.92
N ASN A 202 -10.06 -0.29 -4.83
CA ASN A 202 -9.25 -0.27 -6.05
C ASN A 202 -7.75 -0.09 -5.72
N ALA A 203 -7.41 0.83 -4.81
CA ALA A 203 -6.04 0.97 -4.32
C ALA A 203 -5.55 -0.30 -3.62
N PHE A 204 -6.39 -0.91 -2.77
CA PHE A 204 -6.09 -2.16 -2.10
C PHE A 204 -5.83 -3.31 -3.07
N PHE A 205 -6.67 -3.50 -4.10
CA PHE A 205 -6.50 -4.57 -5.09
C PHE A 205 -5.23 -4.41 -5.92
N LYS A 206 -4.87 -3.17 -6.30
CA LYS A 206 -3.60 -2.88 -6.98
C LYS A 206 -2.41 -3.32 -6.12
N ASN A 207 -2.42 -2.98 -4.84
CA ASN A 207 -1.37 -3.35 -3.90
C ASN A 207 -1.34 -4.87 -3.64
N CYS A 208 -2.50 -5.53 -3.55
CA CYS A 208 -2.58 -6.98 -3.42
C CYS A 208 -1.99 -7.71 -4.63
N PHE A 209 -2.31 -7.27 -5.84
CA PHE A 209 -1.75 -7.87 -7.06
C PHE A 209 -0.23 -7.70 -7.12
N LEU A 210 0.26 -6.51 -6.77
CA LEU A 210 1.69 -6.22 -6.70
C LEU A 210 2.40 -7.10 -5.67
N LEU A 211 1.81 -7.26 -4.47
CA LEU A 211 2.30 -8.10 -3.40
C LEU A 211 2.40 -9.58 -3.83
N LEU A 212 1.35 -10.12 -4.44
CA LEU A 212 1.31 -11.49 -4.94
C LEU A 212 2.30 -11.73 -6.10
N SER A 213 2.40 -10.79 -7.04
CA SER A 213 3.34 -10.88 -8.17
C SER A 213 4.79 -10.92 -7.69
N ILE A 214 5.17 -10.01 -6.79
CA ILE A 214 6.55 -9.94 -6.29
C ILE A 214 6.90 -11.17 -5.45
N THR A 215 6.00 -11.61 -4.56
CA THR A 215 6.24 -12.78 -3.70
C THR A 215 6.34 -14.07 -4.51
N THR A 216 5.47 -14.29 -5.50
CA THR A 216 5.57 -15.44 -6.41
C THR A 216 6.84 -15.39 -7.26
N GLY A 217 7.20 -14.22 -7.80
CA GLY A 217 8.46 -14.04 -8.54
C GLY A 217 9.70 -14.38 -7.71
N ILE A 218 9.81 -13.82 -6.51
CA ILE A 218 10.94 -14.06 -5.60
C ILE A 218 11.02 -15.53 -5.19
N THR A 219 9.90 -16.16 -4.87
CA THR A 219 9.88 -17.57 -4.45
C THR A 219 10.30 -18.50 -5.58
N VAL A 220 9.85 -18.26 -6.81
CA VAL A 220 10.28 -19.02 -8.00
C VAL A 220 11.79 -18.87 -8.23
N ILE A 221 12.31 -17.65 -8.20
CA ILE A 221 13.74 -17.39 -8.42
C ILE A 221 14.58 -18.05 -7.32
N SER A 222 14.19 -17.86 -6.06
CA SER A 222 14.95 -18.35 -4.89
C SER A 222 14.94 -19.88 -4.80
N THR A 223 13.80 -20.52 -5.05
CA THR A 223 13.71 -21.99 -5.09
C THR A 223 14.53 -22.55 -6.24
N SER A 224 14.44 -21.96 -7.42
CA SER A 224 15.23 -22.38 -8.60
C SER A 224 16.74 -22.28 -8.34
N PHE A 225 17.19 -21.24 -7.65
CA PHE A 225 18.60 -21.09 -7.27
C PHE A 225 19.06 -22.16 -6.27
N LEU A 226 18.24 -22.43 -5.24
CA LEU A 226 18.52 -23.50 -4.26
C LEU A 226 18.63 -24.87 -4.93
N PHE A 227 17.80 -25.16 -5.94
CA PHE A 227 17.86 -26.40 -6.70
C PHE A 227 19.12 -26.54 -7.55
N ARG A 228 19.52 -25.47 -8.26
CA ARG A 228 20.77 -25.50 -9.04
C ARG A 228 21.98 -25.79 -8.15
N LYS A 229 21.98 -25.24 -6.93
CA LYS A 229 23.04 -25.50 -5.95
C LYS A 229 23.00 -26.94 -5.40
N SER A 230 21.81 -27.51 -5.14
CA SER A 230 21.71 -28.88 -4.62
C SER A 230 22.07 -29.95 -5.66
N GLN A 231 21.71 -29.77 -6.94
CA GLN A 231 22.08 -30.73 -8.00
C GLN A 231 23.59 -30.85 -8.19
N LYS A 232 24.35 -29.76 -8.02
CA LYS A 232 25.82 -29.80 -8.07
C LYS A 232 26.42 -30.61 -6.92
N ALA A 233 25.81 -30.56 -5.74
CA ALA A 233 26.30 -31.27 -4.54
C ALA A 233 26.00 -32.79 -4.54
N TYR A 234 24.99 -33.26 -5.28
CA TYR A 234 24.64 -34.68 -5.38
C TYR A 234 25.29 -35.40 -6.57
N ARG A 235 25.95 -34.66 -7.47
CA ARG A 235 26.67 -35.21 -8.64
C ARG A 235 28.19 -35.26 -8.43
N MET A 236 28.67 -34.78 -7.28
CA MET A 236 30.02 -35.04 -6.76
C MET A 236 29.94 -36.20 -5.79
#